data_AF-A2TWS9-F1
#
_entry.id   AF-A2TWS9-F1
#
_cell.length_a   1.000
_cell.length_b   1.000
_cell.length_c   1.000
_cell.angle_alpha   90.00
_cell.angle_beta   90.00
_cell.angle_gamma   90.00
#
_symmetry.space_group_name_H-M   'P 1'
#
loop_
_entity.id
_entity.type
_entity.pdbx_description
1 polymer ?
#
loop_
_entity_poly.entity_id
_entity_poly.type
_entity_poly.pdbx_seq_one_letter_code
_entity_poly.pdbx_strand_id
1 'polypeptide(L)'
;MFHTADISEHKEYTSKGFQILLTSLALIVSVGVMISWFTGNLQMLSILPGGATMKFNTALVFFLASINTAIILSDKKALQNIFVVFSILSILIGSFTLLEYAFTLNVGIDNLFVKDNLSIVNSGMMSPATAICSILIGIGFLGFSTANKKLQFIGRAANVIIFSISILAIVSYVLTIPLEEKTTLFSSMAIHTAILFFFFSIFLAMYNYGSFYLKVVKARYGLSKTAIELLPKTLFFTAIVVNMMFIGIYLDLFDANFGVFTGTLILVSMYAYILSFNIERKLRKSNDATFKKYTYTINNSVIKAKKEIKYTNELFRFKENVTDNELMNKLFSELNLEISSEEFDTIWNTLNAGKTWSGNIKKRGLKLDANLVCTTIIPYKNSKGALIEFFVTKRQTV
;
A
#
# COMPACT_ATOMS: atom_id res chain seq x y z
N MET A 1 -9.55 -16.95 -27.30
CA MET A 1 -8.89 -17.82 -26.32
C MET A 1 -8.76 -17.03 -25.02
N PHE A 2 -9.60 -17.30 -24.03
CA PHE A 2 -9.49 -16.60 -22.74
C PHE A 2 -8.23 -17.11 -22.03
N HIS A 3 -7.42 -16.20 -21.50
CA HIS A 3 -6.37 -16.54 -20.56
C HIS A 3 -7.03 -16.83 -19.20
N THR A 4 -7.78 -17.93 -19.11
CA THR A 4 -8.41 -18.41 -17.86
C THR A 4 -7.37 -18.94 -16.87
N ALA A 5 -6.11 -19.12 -17.28
CA ALA A 5 -5.04 -19.65 -16.44
C ALA A 5 -4.59 -18.68 -15.32
N ASP A 6 -4.85 -17.37 -15.44
CA ASP A 6 -4.44 -16.38 -14.42
C ASP A 6 -5.60 -15.92 -13.51
N ILE A 7 -6.85 -16.27 -13.83
CA ILE A 7 -8.02 -15.81 -13.05
C ILE A 7 -8.12 -16.54 -11.69
N SER A 8 -7.55 -17.74 -11.57
CA SER A 8 -7.58 -18.52 -10.32
C SER A 8 -6.69 -17.96 -9.22
N GLU A 9 -5.56 -17.32 -9.55
CA GLU A 9 -4.64 -16.75 -8.56
C GLU A 9 -5.02 -15.33 -8.09
N HIS A 10 -5.98 -14.67 -8.76
CA HIS A 10 -6.37 -13.29 -8.44
C HIS A 10 -7.48 -13.17 -7.37
N LYS A 11 -7.99 -14.30 -6.86
CA LYS A 11 -9.11 -14.34 -5.89
C LYS A 11 -8.72 -14.05 -4.43
N GLU A 12 -7.43 -13.91 -4.12
CA GLU A 12 -6.96 -14.08 -2.74
C GLU A 12 -7.07 -12.84 -1.83
N TYR A 13 -7.37 -11.64 -2.35
CA TYR A 13 -7.23 -10.42 -1.54
C TYR A 13 -8.51 -9.67 -1.17
N THR A 14 -9.69 -10.09 -1.65
CA THR A 14 -10.93 -9.35 -1.40
C THR A 14 -12.12 -10.29 -1.27
N SER A 15 -12.86 -10.21 -0.16
CA SER A 15 -14.02 -11.07 0.04
C SER A 15 -15.07 -10.78 -1.04
N LYS A 16 -15.49 -11.81 -1.78
CA LYS A 16 -16.58 -11.69 -2.75
C LYS A 16 -17.82 -11.03 -2.15
N GLY A 17 -18.05 -11.19 -0.84
CA GLY A 17 -19.11 -10.52 -0.10
C GLY A 17 -19.03 -9.00 -0.14
N PHE A 18 -17.85 -8.40 -0.02
CA PHE A 18 -17.70 -6.94 -0.12
C PHE A 18 -18.05 -6.42 -1.51
N GLN A 19 -17.65 -7.14 -2.56
CA GLN A 19 -17.97 -6.78 -3.95
C GLN A 19 -19.46 -6.88 -4.25
N ILE A 20 -20.13 -7.93 -3.76
CA ILE A 20 -21.58 -8.11 -3.90
C ILE A 20 -22.33 -6.98 -3.17
N LEU A 21 -21.92 -6.65 -1.95
CA LEU A 21 -22.52 -5.57 -1.15
C LEU A 21 -22.42 -4.22 -1.87
N LEU A 22 -21.26 -3.91 -2.45
CA LEU A 22 -21.04 -2.66 -3.18
C LEU A 22 -21.95 -2.57 -4.41
N THR A 23 -22.07 -3.67 -5.13
CA THR A 23 -22.87 -3.77 -6.35
C THR A 23 -24.36 -3.67 -6.04
N SER A 24 -24.83 -4.35 -4.99
CA SER A 24 -26.23 -4.27 -4.58
C SER A 24 -26.60 -2.89 -4.09
N LEU A 25 -25.73 -2.22 -3.32
CA LEU A 25 -25.95 -0.85 -2.87
C LEU A 25 -26.05 0.12 -4.06
N ALA A 26 -25.12 0.05 -5.01
CA ALA A 26 -25.14 0.88 -6.21
C ALA A 26 -26.41 0.65 -7.04
N LEU A 27 -26.82 -0.62 -7.19
CA LEU A 27 -28.04 -0.97 -7.90
C LEU A 27 -29.27 -0.39 -7.21
N ILE A 28 -29.40 -0.55 -5.88
CA ILE A 28 -30.53 -0.02 -5.10
C ILE A 28 -30.61 1.50 -5.22
N VAL A 29 -29.48 2.20 -5.06
CA VAL A 29 -29.44 3.67 -5.18
C VAL A 29 -29.84 4.11 -6.58
N SER A 30 -29.28 3.48 -7.64
CA SER A 30 -29.61 3.84 -9.02
C SER A 30 -31.09 3.62 -9.36
N VAL A 31 -31.66 2.49 -8.96
CA VAL A 31 -33.08 2.19 -9.17
C VAL A 31 -33.96 3.15 -8.37
N GLY A 32 -33.60 3.43 -7.11
CA GLY A 32 -34.31 4.39 -6.26
C GLY A 32 -34.37 5.78 -6.88
N VAL A 33 -33.25 6.28 -7.40
CA VAL A 33 -33.19 7.59 -8.09
C VAL A 33 -34.02 7.59 -9.37
N MET A 34 -33.95 6.53 -10.19
CA MET A 34 -34.78 6.40 -11.39
C MET A 34 -36.28 6.43 -11.06
N ILE A 35 -36.72 5.69 -10.03
CA ILE A 35 -38.12 5.69 -9.56
C ILE A 35 -38.51 7.07 -9.02
N SER A 36 -37.61 7.74 -8.30
CA SER A 36 -37.84 9.09 -7.77
C SER A 36 -38.10 10.12 -8.86
N TRP A 37 -37.43 10.02 -10.00
CA TRP A 37 -37.70 10.88 -11.15
C TRP A 37 -39.12 10.66 -11.73
N PHE A 38 -39.62 9.42 -11.77
CA PHE A 38 -40.99 9.14 -12.22
C PHE A 38 -42.07 9.53 -11.22
N THR A 39 -41.79 9.41 -9.92
CA THR A 39 -42.75 9.67 -8.84
C THR A 39 -42.72 11.11 -8.33
N GLY A 40 -41.73 11.90 -8.72
CA GLY A 40 -41.53 13.27 -8.24
C GLY A 40 -41.01 13.35 -6.79
N ASN A 41 -40.59 12.24 -6.18
CA ASN A 41 -40.06 12.25 -4.82
C ASN A 41 -38.60 12.74 -4.80
N LEU A 42 -38.40 13.96 -4.32
CA LEU A 42 -37.11 14.65 -4.27
C LEU A 42 -36.11 14.08 -3.25
N GLN A 43 -36.56 13.31 -2.25
CA GLN A 43 -35.72 12.88 -1.13
C GLN A 43 -34.59 11.92 -1.52
N MET A 44 -34.77 11.12 -2.58
CA MET A 44 -33.71 10.24 -3.08
C MET A 44 -32.81 10.94 -4.10
N LEU A 45 -33.21 12.10 -4.63
CA LEU A 45 -32.42 12.82 -5.63
C LEU A 45 -31.23 13.54 -5.01
N SER A 46 -31.31 13.92 -3.74
CA SER A 46 -30.19 14.52 -2.98
C SER A 46 -30.13 13.95 -1.56
N ILE A 47 -28.92 13.62 -1.11
CA ILE A 47 -28.67 13.20 0.28
C ILE A 47 -28.56 14.42 1.22
N LEU A 48 -28.06 15.55 0.72
CA LEU A 48 -27.82 16.75 1.51
C LEU A 48 -28.93 17.77 1.23
N PRO A 49 -29.52 18.40 2.27
CA PRO A 49 -30.44 19.53 2.08
C PRO A 49 -29.73 20.65 1.31
N GLY A 50 -30.35 21.13 0.22
CA GLY A 50 -29.74 22.13 -0.67
C GLY A 50 -28.58 21.61 -1.56
N GLY A 51 -28.25 20.31 -1.48
CA GLY A 51 -27.23 19.70 -2.32
C GLY A 51 -27.70 19.44 -3.76
N ALA A 52 -26.74 19.27 -4.67
CA ALA A 52 -27.01 18.90 -6.06
C ALA A 52 -27.81 17.59 -6.16
N THR A 53 -28.75 17.56 -7.10
CA THR A 53 -29.57 16.39 -7.39
C THR A 53 -28.92 15.47 -8.42
N MET A 54 -29.05 14.16 -8.23
CA MET A 54 -28.61 13.18 -9.22
C MET A 54 -29.63 13.05 -10.36
N LYS A 55 -29.15 13.26 -11.58
CA LYS A 55 -29.97 13.18 -12.80
C LYS A 55 -30.31 11.75 -13.18
N PHE A 56 -31.40 11.59 -13.94
CA PHE A 56 -31.86 10.29 -14.42
C PHE A 56 -30.78 9.57 -15.23
N ASN A 57 -30.13 10.26 -16.17
CA ASN A 57 -29.07 9.67 -17.00
C ASN A 57 -27.87 9.21 -16.18
N THR A 58 -27.53 9.94 -15.11
CA THR A 58 -26.51 9.50 -14.15
C THR A 58 -26.92 8.20 -13.46
N ALA A 59 -28.17 8.09 -13.03
CA ALA A 59 -28.69 6.88 -12.39
C ALA A 59 -28.70 5.70 -13.35
N LEU A 60 -29.07 5.93 -14.61
CA LEU A 60 -29.01 4.92 -15.67
C LEU A 60 -27.58 4.40 -15.89
N VAL A 61 -26.57 5.28 -15.91
CA VAL A 61 -25.16 4.86 -16.03
C VAL A 61 -24.75 3.95 -14.87
N PHE A 62 -25.13 4.27 -13.63
CA PHE A 62 -24.81 3.40 -12.49
C PHE A 62 -25.61 2.10 -12.48
N PHE A 63 -26.84 2.10 -12.98
CA PHE A 63 -27.64 0.90 -13.16
C PHE A 63 -26.94 -0.06 -14.15
N LEU A 64 -26.52 0.46 -15.31
CA LEU A 64 -25.76 -0.30 -16.31
C LEU A 64 -24.42 -0.81 -15.75
N ALA A 65 -23.69 0.04 -15.03
CA ALA A 65 -22.44 -0.33 -14.38
C ALA A 65 -22.63 -1.43 -13.32
N SER A 66 -23.72 -1.37 -12.54
CA SER A 66 -24.07 -2.39 -11.54
C SER A 66 -24.36 -3.74 -12.20
N ILE A 67 -25.06 -3.76 -13.33
CA ILE A 67 -25.30 -5.00 -14.08
C ILE A 67 -23.99 -5.54 -14.67
N ASN A 68 -23.14 -4.68 -15.25
CA ASN A 68 -21.83 -5.10 -15.74
C ASN A 68 -21.00 -5.76 -14.63
N THR A 69 -20.98 -5.17 -13.44
CA THR A 69 -20.32 -5.76 -12.29
C THR A 69 -20.94 -7.10 -11.87
N ALA A 70 -22.27 -7.23 -11.87
CA ALA A 70 -22.94 -8.50 -11.59
C ALA A 70 -22.58 -9.58 -12.63
N ILE A 71 -22.47 -9.22 -13.91
CA ILE A 71 -22.01 -10.13 -14.98
C ILE A 71 -20.58 -10.61 -14.69
N ILE A 72 -19.67 -9.70 -14.32
CA ILE A 72 -18.29 -10.04 -13.93
C ILE A 72 -18.26 -11.04 -12.76
N LEU A 73 -19.12 -10.85 -11.75
CA LEU A 73 -19.19 -11.74 -10.58
C LEU A 73 -19.80 -13.11 -10.91
N SER A 74 -20.67 -13.18 -11.92
CA SER A 74 -21.36 -14.41 -12.33
C SER A 74 -20.50 -15.34 -13.21
N ASP A 75 -19.45 -14.80 -13.85
CA ASP A 75 -18.55 -15.51 -14.79
C ASP A 75 -19.29 -16.20 -15.97
N LYS A 76 -20.48 -15.71 -16.33
CA LYS A 76 -21.32 -16.28 -17.40
C LYS A 76 -20.99 -15.67 -18.75
N LYS A 77 -20.29 -16.44 -19.61
CA LYS A 77 -19.94 -16.03 -20.99
C LYS A 77 -21.13 -15.63 -21.87
N ALA A 78 -22.31 -16.23 -21.66
CA ALA A 78 -23.52 -15.92 -22.42
C ALA A 78 -23.95 -14.44 -22.30
N LEU A 79 -23.56 -13.75 -21.22
CA LEU A 79 -23.91 -12.35 -20.97
C LEU A 79 -22.87 -11.36 -21.52
N GLN A 80 -21.85 -11.82 -22.25
CA GLN A 80 -20.76 -10.96 -22.73
C GLN A 80 -21.22 -9.90 -23.72
N ASN A 81 -22.19 -10.22 -24.60
CA ASN A 81 -22.75 -9.24 -25.53
C ASN A 81 -23.47 -8.13 -24.78
N ILE A 82 -24.26 -8.48 -23.75
CA ILE A 82 -24.95 -7.51 -22.89
C ILE A 82 -23.94 -6.61 -22.19
N PHE A 83 -22.86 -7.19 -21.65
CA PHE A 83 -21.79 -6.44 -21.00
C PHE A 83 -21.16 -5.38 -21.93
N VAL A 84 -20.87 -5.75 -23.18
CA VAL A 84 -20.30 -4.83 -24.18
C VAL A 84 -21.30 -3.74 -24.53
N VAL A 85 -22.57 -4.10 -24.78
CA VAL A 85 -23.64 -3.14 -25.09
C VAL A 85 -23.79 -2.12 -23.96
N PHE A 86 -23.87 -2.55 -22.70
CA PHE A 86 -24.02 -1.65 -21.57
C PHE A 86 -22.81 -0.74 -21.38
N SER A 87 -21.61 -1.25 -21.62
CA SER A 87 -20.39 -0.43 -21.59
C SER A 87 -20.40 0.65 -22.68
N ILE A 88 -20.86 0.33 -23.89
CA ILE A 88 -21.00 1.28 -24.99
C ILE A 88 -22.09 2.31 -24.68
N LEU A 89 -23.24 1.88 -24.12
CA LEU A 89 -24.30 2.80 -23.73
C LEU A 89 -23.82 3.84 -22.71
N SER A 90 -23.04 3.44 -21.69
CA SER A 90 -22.44 4.40 -20.75
C SER A 90 -21.55 5.44 -21.43
N ILE A 91 -20.77 5.02 -22.44
CA ILE A 91 -19.94 5.92 -23.25
C ILE A 91 -20.81 6.88 -24.05
N LEU A 92 -21.85 6.38 -24.70
CA LEU A 92 -22.72 7.21 -25.53
C LEU A 92 -23.46 8.25 -24.69
N ILE A 93 -24.03 7.87 -23.55
CA ILE A 93 -24.73 8.79 -22.64
C ILE A 93 -23.81 9.95 -22.24
N GLY A 94 -22.60 9.65 -21.75
CA GLY A 94 -21.66 10.72 -21.35
C GLY A 94 -21.16 11.54 -22.54
N SER A 95 -20.94 10.91 -23.69
CA SER A 95 -20.48 11.62 -24.91
C SER A 95 -21.53 12.60 -25.42
N PHE A 96 -22.80 12.21 -25.42
CA PHE A 96 -23.87 13.10 -25.84
C PHE A 96 -24.04 14.29 -24.90
N THR A 97 -24.02 14.10 -23.58
CA THR A 97 -24.06 15.25 -22.65
C THR A 97 -22.88 16.19 -22.86
N LEU A 98 -21.66 15.70 -23.11
CA LEU A 98 -20.51 16.57 -23.41
C LEU A 98 -20.66 17.32 -24.75
N LEU A 99 -21.26 16.69 -25.76
CA LEU A 99 -21.56 17.36 -27.04
C LEU A 99 -22.61 18.46 -26.87
N GLU A 100 -23.63 18.24 -26.02
CA GLU A 100 -24.61 19.28 -25.66
C GLU A 100 -23.90 20.47 -24.99
N TYR A 101 -22.97 20.22 -24.07
CA TYR A 101 -22.14 21.29 -23.47
C TYR A 101 -21.26 22.01 -24.50
N ALA A 102 -20.62 21.28 -25.42
CA ALA A 102 -19.65 21.85 -26.36
C ALA A 102 -20.30 22.69 -27.47
N PHE A 103 -21.46 22.28 -27.97
CA PHE A 103 -22.14 22.92 -29.09
C PHE A 103 -23.40 23.68 -28.70
N THR A 104 -23.75 23.72 -27.40
CA THR A 104 -25.02 24.31 -26.90
C THR A 104 -26.25 23.76 -27.63
N LEU A 105 -26.17 22.49 -28.04
CA LEU A 105 -27.23 21.78 -28.74
C LEU A 105 -28.18 21.15 -27.71
N ASN A 106 -29.47 21.11 -28.03
CA ASN A 106 -30.43 20.30 -27.30
C ASN A 106 -30.65 19.00 -28.08
N VAL A 107 -29.81 17.98 -27.82
CA VAL A 107 -29.96 16.64 -28.43
C VAL A 107 -31.15 15.92 -27.79
N GLY A 108 -31.52 16.29 -26.56
CA GLY A 108 -32.74 15.85 -25.88
C GLY A 108 -32.60 14.50 -25.20
N ILE A 109 -31.41 13.91 -25.20
CA ILE A 109 -31.12 12.62 -24.54
C ILE A 109 -31.29 12.75 -23.02
N ASP A 110 -31.00 13.92 -22.48
CA ASP A 110 -31.12 14.24 -21.07
C ASP A 110 -32.57 14.30 -20.55
N ASN A 111 -33.55 14.34 -21.46
CA ASN A 111 -34.98 14.32 -21.13
C ASN A 111 -35.75 13.20 -21.85
N LEU A 112 -35.03 12.19 -22.40
CA LEU A 112 -35.63 11.12 -23.20
C LEU A 112 -36.61 10.25 -22.42
N PHE A 113 -36.25 9.90 -21.18
CA PHE A 113 -37.05 9.01 -20.33
C PHE A 113 -37.98 9.77 -19.37
N VAL A 114 -37.48 10.85 -18.78
CA VAL A 114 -38.22 11.71 -17.85
C VAL A 114 -37.79 13.15 -18.08
N LYS A 115 -38.76 14.08 -18.13
CA LYS A 115 -38.48 15.52 -18.26
C LYS A 115 -38.08 16.11 -16.91
N ASP A 116 -36.94 16.79 -16.87
CA ASP A 116 -36.46 17.52 -15.70
C ASP A 116 -37.11 18.90 -15.61
N ASN A 117 -38.25 18.96 -14.92
CA ASN A 117 -38.94 20.21 -14.63
C ASN A 117 -38.40 20.92 -13.36
N LEU A 118 -37.39 20.35 -12.70
CA LEU A 118 -36.84 20.86 -11.45
C LEU A 118 -35.71 21.87 -11.70
N SER A 119 -34.99 21.69 -12.81
CA SER A 119 -33.79 22.47 -13.11
C SER A 119 -34.07 23.55 -14.13
N ILE A 120 -33.68 24.78 -13.81
CA ILE A 120 -33.91 25.96 -14.66
C ILE A 120 -32.85 26.07 -15.76
N VAL A 121 -31.60 25.70 -15.46
CA VAL A 121 -30.46 25.75 -16.38
C VAL A 121 -29.96 24.34 -16.64
N ASN A 122 -29.66 23.99 -17.90
CA ASN A 122 -29.16 22.67 -18.30
C ASN A 122 -30.06 21.52 -17.80
N SER A 123 -31.37 21.64 -18.06
CA SER A 123 -32.40 20.71 -17.62
C SER A 123 -32.11 19.27 -18.05
N GLY A 124 -32.05 18.35 -17.09
CA GLY A 124 -31.79 16.93 -17.30
C GLY A 124 -30.32 16.56 -17.41
N MET A 125 -29.44 17.53 -17.74
CA MET A 125 -28.04 17.28 -18.02
C MET A 125 -27.26 16.91 -16.75
N MET A 126 -26.49 15.83 -16.82
CA MET A 126 -25.52 15.50 -15.77
C MET A 126 -24.34 16.48 -15.79
N SER A 127 -23.64 16.65 -14.66
CA SER A 127 -22.47 17.53 -14.60
C SER A 127 -21.39 17.11 -15.63
N PRO A 128 -20.55 18.03 -16.12
CA PRO A 128 -19.47 17.68 -17.05
C PRO A 128 -18.52 16.62 -16.47
N ALA A 129 -18.18 16.69 -15.17
CA ALA A 129 -17.38 15.66 -14.51
C ALA A 129 -18.09 14.29 -14.49
N THR A 130 -19.41 14.27 -14.29
CA THR A 130 -20.22 13.04 -14.33
C THR A 130 -20.26 12.44 -15.74
N ALA A 131 -20.38 13.27 -16.77
CA ALA A 131 -20.36 12.84 -18.17
C ALA A 131 -18.99 12.23 -18.55
N ILE A 132 -17.90 12.87 -18.16
CA ILE A 132 -16.54 12.34 -18.33
C ILE A 132 -16.40 10.99 -17.61
N CYS A 133 -16.82 10.90 -16.34
CA CYS A 133 -16.77 9.64 -15.59
C CYS A 133 -17.63 8.54 -16.23
N SER A 134 -18.78 8.87 -16.82
CA SER A 134 -19.64 7.94 -17.56
C SER A 134 -18.96 7.36 -18.81
N ILE A 135 -18.19 8.18 -19.52
CA ILE A 135 -17.36 7.70 -20.64
C ILE A 135 -16.26 6.78 -20.13
N LEU A 136 -15.51 7.25 -19.12
CA LEU A 136 -14.36 6.53 -18.60
C LEU A 136 -14.76 5.19 -17.97
N ILE A 137 -15.91 5.10 -17.29
CA ILE A 137 -16.35 3.83 -16.67
C ILE A 137 -16.69 2.78 -17.73
N GLY A 138 -17.32 3.18 -18.84
CA GLY A 138 -17.57 2.30 -19.98
C GLY A 138 -16.27 1.85 -20.65
N ILE A 139 -15.29 2.76 -20.82
CA ILE A 139 -13.93 2.41 -21.30
C ILE A 139 -13.24 1.45 -20.33
N GLY A 140 -13.41 1.66 -19.01
CA GLY A 140 -12.91 0.78 -17.97
C GLY A 140 -13.44 -0.65 -18.08
N PHE A 141 -14.74 -0.80 -18.30
CA PHE A 141 -15.38 -2.10 -18.53
C PHE A 141 -14.96 -2.74 -19.86
N LEU A 142 -14.86 -2.00 -20.96
CA LEU A 142 -14.35 -2.54 -22.24
C LEU A 142 -12.88 -2.97 -22.16
N GLY A 143 -12.06 -2.18 -21.46
CA GLY A 143 -10.67 -2.54 -21.17
C GLY A 143 -10.56 -3.77 -20.28
N PHE A 144 -11.59 -4.08 -19.50
CA PHE A 144 -11.67 -5.30 -18.70
C PHE A 144 -12.01 -6.54 -19.55
N SER A 145 -12.92 -6.45 -20.52
CA SER A 145 -13.38 -7.61 -21.30
C SER A 145 -12.43 -8.05 -22.42
N THR A 146 -11.46 -7.22 -22.78
CA THR A 146 -10.56 -7.44 -23.92
C THR A 146 -9.27 -8.19 -23.55
N ALA A 147 -8.77 -8.99 -24.49
CA ALA A 147 -7.45 -9.63 -24.40
C ALA A 147 -6.29 -8.70 -24.82
N ASN A 148 -6.60 -7.53 -25.41
CA ASN A 148 -5.58 -6.62 -25.92
C ASN A 148 -4.95 -5.79 -24.79
N LYS A 149 -3.65 -5.99 -24.55
CA LYS A 149 -2.88 -5.28 -23.51
C LYS A 149 -2.96 -3.75 -23.60
N LYS A 150 -3.06 -3.18 -24.81
CA LYS A 150 -3.20 -1.73 -25.00
C LYS A 150 -4.55 -1.23 -24.49
N LEU A 151 -5.65 -1.92 -24.84
CA LEU A 151 -6.98 -1.55 -24.36
C LEU A 151 -7.14 -1.81 -22.86
N GLN A 152 -6.52 -2.86 -22.32
CA GLN A 152 -6.43 -3.06 -20.87
C GLN A 152 -5.73 -1.88 -20.18
N PHE A 153 -4.61 -1.39 -20.74
CA PHE A 153 -3.92 -0.22 -20.21
C PHE A 153 -4.79 1.04 -20.26
N ILE A 154 -5.50 1.27 -21.36
CA ILE A 154 -6.43 2.41 -21.50
C ILE A 154 -7.55 2.34 -20.46
N GLY A 155 -8.19 1.18 -20.30
CA GLY A 155 -9.23 0.98 -19.28
C GLY A 155 -8.71 1.18 -17.86
N ARG A 156 -7.45 0.79 -17.60
CA ARG A 156 -6.77 1.03 -16.33
C ARG A 156 -6.54 2.52 -16.08
N ALA A 157 -6.00 3.24 -17.07
CA ALA A 157 -5.79 4.68 -16.98
C ALA A 157 -7.12 5.43 -16.75
N ALA A 158 -8.18 5.04 -17.46
CA ALA A 158 -9.52 5.58 -17.27
C ALA A 158 -10.00 5.41 -15.82
N ASN A 159 -9.77 4.24 -15.22
CA ASN A 159 -10.15 3.97 -13.83
C ASN A 159 -9.42 4.88 -12.81
N VAL A 160 -8.13 5.17 -13.04
CA VAL A 160 -7.35 6.08 -12.19
C VAL A 160 -7.89 7.51 -12.27
N ILE A 161 -8.32 7.93 -13.46
CA ILE A 161 -8.92 9.25 -13.66
C ILE A 161 -10.28 9.33 -12.92
N ILE A 162 -11.14 8.31 -13.03
CA ILE A 162 -12.42 8.25 -12.29
C ILE A 162 -12.16 8.35 -10.77
N PHE A 163 -11.22 7.56 -10.25
CA PHE A 163 -10.84 7.60 -8.85
C PHE A 163 -10.40 9.01 -8.42
N SER A 164 -9.60 9.68 -9.25
CA SER A 164 -9.12 11.04 -8.96
C SER A 164 -10.27 12.07 -8.98
N ILE A 165 -11.12 12.06 -10.00
CA ILE A 165 -12.28 12.97 -10.11
C ILE A 165 -13.26 12.76 -8.95
N SER A 166 -13.54 11.49 -8.61
CA SER A 166 -14.46 11.16 -7.51
C SER A 166 -13.92 11.59 -6.15
N ILE A 167 -12.62 11.44 -5.89
CA ILE A 167 -11.99 11.97 -4.67
C ILE A 167 -12.10 13.49 -4.63
N LEU A 168 -11.78 14.19 -5.72
CA LEU A 168 -11.88 15.66 -5.76
C LEU A 168 -13.31 16.13 -5.48
N ALA A 169 -14.30 15.46 -6.06
CA ALA A 169 -15.71 15.73 -5.81
C ALA A 169 -16.08 15.49 -4.34
N ILE A 170 -15.69 14.35 -3.75
CA ILE A 170 -15.94 14.04 -2.33
C ILE A 170 -15.26 15.09 -1.44
N VAL A 171 -14.01 15.45 -1.72
CA VAL A 171 -13.28 16.48 -0.98
C VAL A 171 -14.03 17.81 -1.06
N SER A 172 -14.55 18.21 -2.21
CA SER A 172 -15.34 19.45 -2.33
C SER A 172 -16.56 19.49 -1.40
N TYR A 173 -17.17 18.33 -1.14
CA TYR A 173 -18.28 18.19 -0.21
C TYR A 173 -17.84 18.18 1.25
N VAL A 174 -16.73 17.49 1.56
CA VAL A 174 -16.13 17.50 2.90
C VAL A 174 -15.70 18.91 3.28
N LEU A 175 -15.17 19.67 2.32
CA LEU A 175 -14.78 21.07 2.50
C LEU A 175 -15.95 22.04 2.61
N THR A 176 -17.20 21.58 2.42
CA THR A 176 -18.42 22.39 2.45
C THR A 176 -18.37 23.57 1.46
N ILE A 177 -17.72 23.38 0.31
CA ILE A 177 -17.66 24.43 -0.73
C ILE A 177 -19.08 24.64 -1.28
N PRO A 178 -19.63 25.87 -1.23
CA PRO A 178 -20.94 26.20 -1.78
C PRO A 178 -21.05 25.77 -3.25
N LEU A 179 -22.25 25.38 -3.67
CA LEU A 179 -22.44 24.78 -4.99
C LEU A 179 -22.13 25.79 -6.12
N GLU A 180 -22.39 27.07 -5.86
CA GLU A 180 -22.16 28.21 -6.75
C GLU A 180 -20.67 28.53 -6.93
N GLU A 181 -19.84 28.22 -5.94
CA GLU A 181 -18.39 28.46 -5.96
C GLU A 181 -17.60 27.30 -6.58
N LYS A 182 -18.24 26.15 -6.78
CA LYS A 182 -17.61 25.02 -7.45
C LYS A 182 -17.34 25.36 -8.92
N THR A 183 -16.20 24.90 -9.43
CA THR A 183 -15.90 24.97 -10.87
C THR A 183 -17.04 24.34 -11.68
N THR A 184 -17.28 24.82 -12.89
CA THR A 184 -18.34 24.33 -13.80
C THR A 184 -18.30 22.82 -14.04
N LEU A 185 -17.13 22.19 -13.89
CA LEU A 185 -16.96 20.74 -13.96
C LEU A 185 -17.74 19.98 -12.87
N PHE A 186 -17.80 20.53 -11.66
CA PHE A 186 -18.34 19.87 -10.47
C PHE A 186 -19.63 20.50 -9.93
N SER A 187 -20.06 21.64 -10.46
CA SER A 187 -21.15 22.46 -9.90
C SER A 187 -22.49 21.74 -9.76
N SER A 188 -22.79 20.73 -10.59
CA SER A 188 -24.04 19.94 -10.48
C SER A 188 -23.83 18.47 -10.08
N MET A 189 -22.62 18.09 -9.64
CA MET A 189 -22.34 16.69 -9.30
C MET A 189 -22.80 16.36 -7.88
N ALA A 190 -23.80 15.51 -7.71
CA ALA A 190 -24.29 15.07 -6.40
C ALA A 190 -23.25 14.26 -5.58
N ILE A 191 -23.29 14.36 -4.25
CA ILE A 191 -22.32 13.67 -3.37
C ILE A 191 -22.36 12.15 -3.53
N HIS A 192 -23.54 11.56 -3.60
CA HIS A 192 -23.69 10.12 -3.77
C HIS A 192 -23.27 9.64 -5.16
N THR A 193 -23.39 10.49 -6.19
CA THR A 193 -22.79 10.22 -7.51
C THR A 193 -21.28 10.09 -7.40
N ALA A 194 -20.62 10.99 -6.66
CA ALA A 194 -19.17 10.91 -6.43
C ALA A 194 -18.77 9.65 -5.65
N ILE A 195 -19.51 9.31 -4.59
CA ILE A 195 -19.29 8.09 -3.79
C ILE A 195 -19.44 6.82 -4.64
N LEU A 196 -20.47 6.76 -5.49
CA LEU A 196 -20.68 5.60 -6.37
C LEU A 196 -19.54 5.44 -7.38
N PHE A 197 -19.10 6.51 -8.05
CA PHE A 197 -17.93 6.44 -8.94
C PHE A 197 -16.65 6.03 -8.21
N PHE A 198 -16.44 6.55 -7.00
CA PHE A 198 -15.32 6.15 -6.15
C PHE A 198 -15.35 4.64 -5.88
N PHE A 199 -16.51 4.11 -5.50
CA PHE A 199 -16.70 2.69 -5.26
C PHE A 199 -16.54 1.82 -6.51
N PHE A 200 -17.11 2.20 -7.66
CA PHE A 200 -16.88 1.49 -8.91
C PHE A 200 -15.40 1.50 -9.31
N SER A 201 -14.70 2.60 -9.08
CA SER A 201 -13.26 2.69 -9.38
C SER A 201 -12.43 1.76 -8.50
N ILE A 202 -12.79 1.63 -7.22
CA ILE A 202 -12.19 0.65 -6.30
C ILE A 202 -12.51 -0.77 -6.76
N PHE A 203 -13.75 -1.07 -7.15
CA PHE A 203 -14.14 -2.39 -7.64
C PHE A 203 -13.32 -2.81 -8.87
N LEU A 204 -13.27 -1.95 -9.90
CA LEU A 204 -12.46 -2.20 -11.11
C LEU A 204 -10.97 -2.29 -10.79
N ALA A 205 -10.49 -1.53 -9.79
CA ALA A 205 -9.12 -1.64 -9.30
C ALA A 205 -8.84 -3.00 -8.64
N MET A 206 -9.73 -3.45 -7.75
CA MET A 206 -9.56 -4.73 -7.05
C MET A 206 -9.58 -5.91 -8.00
N TYR A 207 -10.49 -5.90 -8.97
CA TYR A 207 -10.67 -7.02 -9.88
C TYR A 207 -9.57 -7.10 -10.96
N ASN A 208 -9.13 -5.95 -11.48
CA ASN A 208 -8.20 -5.90 -12.62
C ASN A 208 -6.71 -5.81 -12.20
N TYR A 209 -6.42 -5.50 -10.93
CA TYR A 209 -5.06 -5.16 -10.46
C TYR A 209 -4.51 -6.08 -9.34
N GLY A 210 -5.16 -7.22 -9.09
CA GLY A 210 -4.78 -8.18 -8.04
C GLY A 210 -3.33 -8.68 -8.07
N SER A 211 -2.56 -8.48 -9.16
CA SER A 211 -1.14 -8.81 -9.19
C SER A 211 -0.25 -7.70 -9.73
N PHE A 212 -0.60 -6.99 -10.80
CA PHE A 212 0.39 -6.19 -11.53
C PHE A 212 0.79 -4.89 -10.83
N TYR A 213 -0.14 -4.02 -10.42
CA TYR A 213 0.26 -2.74 -9.80
C TYR A 213 0.88 -2.95 -8.43
N LEU A 214 0.29 -3.77 -7.56
CA LEU A 214 0.88 -4.04 -6.25
C LEU A 214 2.21 -4.79 -6.36
N LYS A 215 2.39 -5.72 -7.31
CA LYS A 215 3.70 -6.38 -7.53
C LYS A 215 4.70 -5.46 -8.21
N VAL A 216 4.34 -4.66 -9.21
CA VAL A 216 5.26 -3.73 -9.91
C VAL A 216 5.64 -2.55 -9.04
N VAL A 217 4.69 -1.99 -8.30
CA VAL A 217 4.95 -0.89 -7.35
C VAL A 217 5.80 -1.39 -6.17
N LYS A 218 5.51 -2.59 -5.62
CA LYS A 218 6.38 -3.22 -4.61
C LYS A 218 7.76 -3.62 -5.18
N ALA A 219 7.83 -4.21 -6.36
CA ALA A 219 9.06 -4.79 -6.91
C ALA A 219 9.98 -3.75 -7.56
N ARG A 220 9.43 -2.71 -8.22
CA ARG A 220 10.21 -1.73 -8.98
C ARG A 220 10.63 -0.51 -8.14
N TYR A 221 9.80 -0.10 -7.17
CA TYR A 221 10.07 1.09 -6.34
C TYR A 221 10.42 0.76 -4.89
N GLY A 222 10.39 -0.51 -4.48
CA GLY A 222 10.62 -0.89 -3.09
C GLY A 222 9.69 -0.17 -2.11
N LEU A 223 8.50 0.26 -2.57
CA LEU A 223 7.53 0.98 -1.77
C LEU A 223 7.16 0.10 -0.57
N SER A 224 7.63 0.51 0.60
CA SER A 224 7.44 -0.26 1.82
C SER A 224 5.95 -0.32 2.14
N LYS A 225 5.53 -1.39 2.83
CA LYS A 225 4.19 -1.50 3.43
C LYS A 225 3.77 -0.19 4.14
N THR A 226 4.75 0.50 4.72
CA THR A 226 4.61 1.82 5.36
C THR A 226 4.07 2.90 4.43
N ALA A 227 4.57 3.03 3.19
CA ALA A 227 4.11 4.09 2.28
C ALA A 227 2.64 3.89 1.88
N ILE A 228 2.22 2.64 1.68
CA ILE A 228 0.83 2.28 1.37
C ILE A 228 -0.08 2.51 2.59
N GLU A 229 0.39 2.27 3.81
CA GLU A 229 -0.36 2.53 5.05
C GLU A 229 -0.48 4.02 5.40
N LEU A 230 0.49 4.84 4.97
CA LEU A 230 0.54 6.27 5.29
C LEU A 230 -0.35 7.10 4.37
N LEU A 231 -0.46 6.71 3.10
CA LEU A 231 -1.14 7.48 2.06
C LEU A 231 -2.61 7.80 2.43
N PRO A 232 -3.43 6.84 2.92
CA PRO A 232 -4.80 7.13 3.35
C PRO A 232 -4.85 8.08 4.56
N LYS A 233 -3.93 7.91 5.51
CA LYS A 233 -3.86 8.75 6.72
C LYS A 233 -3.49 10.19 6.35
N THR A 234 -2.49 10.36 5.49
CA THR A 234 -2.07 11.69 5.03
C THR A 234 -3.21 12.42 4.34
N LEU A 235 -3.94 11.75 3.44
CA LEU A 235 -5.09 12.36 2.76
C LEU A 235 -6.22 12.73 3.73
N PHE A 236 -6.53 11.83 4.67
CA PHE A 236 -7.58 12.06 5.67
C PHE A 236 -7.30 13.28 6.55
N PHE A 237 -6.10 13.36 7.14
CA PHE A 237 -5.73 14.49 7.98
C PHE A 237 -5.63 15.80 7.17
N THR A 238 -5.19 15.73 5.91
CA THR A 238 -5.21 16.90 5.03
C THR A 238 -6.62 17.42 4.81
N ALA A 239 -7.60 16.54 4.56
CA ALA A 239 -8.99 16.95 4.42
C ALA A 239 -9.52 17.65 5.68
N ILE A 240 -9.19 17.16 6.87
CA ILE A 240 -9.59 17.78 8.15
C ILE A 240 -9.00 19.18 8.28
N VAL A 241 -7.69 19.33 8.12
CA VAL A 241 -7.02 20.63 8.29
C VAL A 241 -7.56 21.65 7.29
N VAL A 242 -7.71 21.27 6.02
CA VAL A 242 -8.25 22.16 4.99
C VAL A 242 -9.71 22.53 5.28
N ASN A 243 -10.54 21.58 5.73
CA ASN A 243 -11.93 21.88 6.09
C ASN A 243 -12.03 22.84 7.29
N MET A 244 -11.21 22.62 8.32
CA MET A 244 -11.16 23.51 9.49
C MET A 244 -10.76 24.94 9.07
N MET A 245 -9.83 25.07 8.12
CA MET A 245 -9.46 26.38 7.56
C MET A 245 -10.61 27.01 6.76
N PHE A 246 -11.28 26.25 5.89
CA PHE A 246 -12.43 26.74 5.14
C PHE A 246 -13.58 27.20 6.05
N ILE A 247 -13.91 26.43 7.09
CA ILE A 247 -14.93 26.80 8.06
C ILE A 247 -14.54 28.09 8.79
N GLY A 248 -13.27 28.23 9.18
CA GLY A 248 -12.81 29.45 9.84
C GLY A 248 -12.85 30.68 8.94
N ILE A 249 -12.54 30.54 7.64
CA ILE A 249 -12.70 31.62 6.65
C ILE A 249 -14.19 31.96 6.48
N TYR A 250 -15.05 30.95 6.33
CA TYR A 250 -16.49 31.15 6.11
C TYR A 250 -17.19 31.80 7.32
N LEU A 251 -16.73 31.53 8.54
CA LEU A 251 -17.23 32.14 9.76
C LEU A 251 -16.57 33.49 10.09
N ASP A 252 -15.81 34.07 9.15
CA ASP A 252 -15.04 35.31 9.32
C ASP A 252 -14.12 35.31 10.57
N LEU A 253 -13.63 34.13 10.99
CA LEU A 253 -12.69 34.02 12.11
C LEU A 253 -11.29 34.53 11.73
N PHE A 254 -10.94 34.45 10.44
CA PHE A 254 -9.68 34.95 9.88
C PHE A 254 -9.77 35.16 8.37
N ASP A 255 -8.88 36.02 7.85
CA ASP A 255 -8.73 36.30 6.42
C ASP A 255 -8.31 35.04 5.63
N ALA A 256 -8.80 34.89 4.40
CA ALA A 256 -8.45 33.81 3.48
C ALA A 256 -6.93 33.64 3.29
N ASN A 257 -6.19 34.74 3.16
CA ASN A 257 -4.73 34.69 3.01
C ASN A 257 -4.06 34.07 4.25
N PHE A 258 -4.55 34.46 5.44
CA PHE A 258 -4.05 33.94 6.71
C PHE A 258 -4.43 32.46 6.88
N GLY A 259 -5.66 32.07 6.54
CA GLY A 259 -6.13 30.68 6.57
C GLY A 259 -5.33 29.75 5.65
N VAL A 260 -5.05 30.19 4.42
CA VAL A 260 -4.23 29.43 3.47
C VAL A 260 -2.78 29.31 3.96
N PHE A 261 -2.19 30.40 4.47
CA PHE A 261 -0.83 30.39 5.00
C PHE A 261 -0.68 29.49 6.23
N THR A 262 -1.58 29.60 7.20
CA THR A 262 -1.54 28.75 8.41
C THR A 262 -1.86 27.29 8.09
N GLY A 263 -2.84 27.03 7.23
CA GLY A 263 -3.17 25.69 6.76
C GLY A 263 -1.99 25.01 6.06
N THR A 264 -1.31 25.72 5.16
CA THR A 264 -0.11 25.19 4.48
C THR A 264 1.04 24.92 5.46
N LEU A 265 1.29 25.79 6.44
CA LEU A 265 2.28 25.54 7.50
C LEU A 265 1.97 24.29 8.34
N ILE A 266 0.70 24.09 8.73
CA ILE A 266 0.27 22.91 9.48
C ILE A 266 0.49 21.65 8.64
N LEU A 267 0.11 21.66 7.36
CA LEU A 267 0.28 20.51 6.48
C LEU A 267 1.75 20.16 6.26
N VAL A 268 2.60 21.14 5.99
CA VAL A 268 4.05 20.93 5.83
C VAL A 268 4.65 20.36 7.10
N SER A 269 4.29 20.91 8.27
CA SER A 269 4.76 20.42 9.58
C SER A 269 4.30 19.00 9.84
N MET A 270 3.04 18.68 9.53
CA MET A 270 2.47 17.35 9.68
C MET A 270 3.17 16.34 8.77
N TYR A 271 3.41 16.68 7.50
CA TYR A 271 4.11 15.79 6.56
C TYR A 271 5.58 15.61 6.95
N ALA A 272 6.26 16.66 7.40
CA ALA A 272 7.62 16.57 7.92
C ALA A 272 7.69 15.64 9.14
N TYR A 273 6.74 15.76 10.07
CA TYR A 273 6.63 14.88 11.25
C TYR A 273 6.36 13.42 10.85
N ILE A 274 5.41 13.19 9.94
CA ILE A 274 5.10 11.85 9.45
C ILE A 274 6.34 11.24 8.78
N LEU A 275 7.03 11.99 7.94
CA LEU A 275 8.23 11.51 7.25
C LEU A 275 9.34 11.18 8.27
N SER A 276 9.64 12.07 9.21
CA SER A 276 10.68 11.88 10.21
C SER A 276 10.38 10.68 11.11
N PHE A 277 9.15 10.54 11.58
CA PHE A 277 8.71 9.42 12.42
C PHE A 277 8.87 8.07 11.69
N ASN A 278 8.53 8.01 10.41
CA ASN A 278 8.64 6.77 9.64
C ASN A 278 10.10 6.42 9.30
N ILE A 279 10.94 7.41 9.03
CA ILE A 279 12.38 7.22 8.85
C ILE A 279 12.99 6.69 10.14
N GLU A 280 12.71 7.33 11.29
CA GLU A 280 13.22 6.90 12.59
C GLU A 280 12.78 5.46 12.91
N ARG A 281 11.51 5.14 12.71
CA ARG A 281 10.98 3.78 12.94
C ARG A 281 11.68 2.74 12.06
N LYS A 282 11.99 3.07 10.80
CA LYS A 282 12.69 2.17 9.87
C LYS A 282 14.16 2.01 10.26
N LEU A 283 14.84 3.09 10.63
CA LEU A 283 16.22 3.08 11.12
C LEU A 283 16.35 2.26 12.41
N ARG A 284 15.47 2.47 13.39
CA ARG A 284 15.44 1.68 14.65
C ARG A 284 15.30 0.18 14.38
N LYS A 285 14.32 -0.22 13.56
CA LYS A 285 14.12 -1.64 13.21
C LYS A 285 15.33 -2.26 12.49
N SER A 286 15.98 -1.50 11.59
CA SER A 286 17.17 -1.96 10.87
C SER A 286 18.36 -2.12 11.81
N ASN A 287 18.58 -1.13 12.68
CA ASN A 287 19.66 -1.15 13.67
C ASN A 287 19.46 -2.28 14.68
N ASP A 288 18.25 -2.48 15.21
CA ASP A 288 17.95 -3.56 16.16
C ASP A 288 18.14 -4.94 15.53
N ALA A 289 17.68 -5.15 14.29
CA ALA A 289 17.85 -6.44 13.60
C ALA A 289 19.33 -6.74 13.32
N THR A 290 20.08 -5.72 12.89
CA THR A 290 21.52 -5.84 12.61
C THR A 290 22.31 -6.05 13.89
N PHE A 291 22.02 -5.28 14.94
CA PHE A 291 22.61 -5.44 16.27
C PHE A 291 22.30 -6.81 16.85
N LYS A 292 21.05 -7.28 16.78
CA LYS A 292 20.67 -8.63 17.25
C LYS A 292 21.40 -9.73 16.48
N LYS A 293 21.63 -9.57 15.17
CA LYS A 293 22.41 -10.51 14.35
C LYS A 293 23.90 -10.49 14.73
N TYR A 294 24.49 -9.32 14.95
CA TYR A 294 25.87 -9.21 15.43
C TYR A 294 26.04 -9.79 16.82
N THR A 295 25.19 -9.41 17.79
CA THR A 295 25.21 -9.93 19.15
C THR A 295 24.98 -11.44 19.18
N TYR A 296 24.07 -11.97 18.35
CA TYR A 296 23.90 -13.42 18.20
C TYR A 296 25.15 -14.10 17.65
N THR A 297 25.76 -13.55 16.58
CA THR A 297 26.97 -14.12 15.97
C THR A 297 28.16 -14.06 16.93
N ILE A 298 28.33 -12.95 17.65
CA ILE A 298 29.39 -12.74 18.64
C ILE A 298 29.17 -13.67 19.82
N ASN A 299 27.98 -13.69 20.43
CA ASN A 299 27.69 -14.55 21.57
C ASN A 299 27.87 -16.02 21.20
N ASN A 300 27.48 -16.42 19.98
CA ASN A 300 27.59 -17.80 19.49
C ASN A 300 28.98 -18.20 18.99
N SER A 301 29.98 -17.31 19.07
CA SER A 301 31.35 -17.61 18.63
C SER A 301 32.44 -17.34 19.67
N VAL A 302 32.11 -16.88 20.89
CA VAL A 302 33.12 -16.33 21.81
C VAL A 302 33.31 -17.16 23.08
N ILE A 303 34.58 -17.50 23.36
CA ILE A 303 35.09 -17.82 24.71
C ILE A 303 35.83 -16.62 25.26
N LYS A 304 35.57 -16.28 26.53
CA LYS A 304 36.33 -15.29 27.29
C LYS A 304 37.35 -16.02 28.17
N ALA A 305 38.64 -15.93 27.85
CA ALA A 305 39.70 -16.62 28.60
C ALA A 305 40.76 -15.65 29.14
N LYS A 306 41.17 -15.85 30.40
CA LYS A 306 42.28 -15.15 31.08
C LYS A 306 43.24 -16.20 31.64
N LYS A 307 44.10 -16.79 30.79
CA LYS A 307 44.85 -18.08 31.00
C LYS A 307 43.96 -19.30 31.33
N GLU A 308 42.86 -19.09 32.05
CA GLU A 308 41.76 -20.00 32.35
C GLU A 308 40.48 -19.55 31.63
N ILE A 309 39.61 -20.51 31.31
CA ILE A 309 38.33 -20.27 30.65
C ILE A 309 37.32 -19.71 31.67
N LYS A 310 36.84 -18.48 31.43
CA LYS A 310 35.87 -17.80 32.32
C LYS A 310 34.46 -17.76 31.78
N TYR A 311 34.25 -18.07 30.50
CA TYR A 311 32.92 -18.12 29.89
C TYR A 311 32.96 -18.98 28.62
N THR A 312 31.96 -19.84 28.44
CA THR A 312 31.80 -20.73 27.28
C THR A 312 30.32 -20.71 26.85
N ASN A 313 30.05 -20.86 25.55
CA ASN A 313 28.69 -21.00 25.00
C ASN A 313 28.40 -22.48 24.66
N GLU A 314 27.13 -22.88 24.68
CA GLU A 314 26.62 -24.23 24.43
C GLU A 314 27.08 -24.84 23.09
N LEU A 315 27.29 -24.03 22.04
CA LEU A 315 27.79 -24.50 20.74
C LEU A 315 29.30 -24.84 20.73
N PHE A 316 30.03 -24.52 21.81
CA PHE A 316 31.41 -24.98 22.01
C PHE A 316 31.47 -26.41 22.60
N ARG A 317 30.34 -26.99 23.01
CA ARG A 317 30.26 -28.36 23.52
C ARG A 317 30.72 -29.33 22.42
N PHE A 318 31.90 -29.93 22.61
CA PHE A 318 32.51 -30.89 21.66
C PHE A 318 31.80 -32.25 21.65
N LYS A 319 30.98 -32.52 22.67
CA LYS A 319 30.11 -33.69 22.83
C LYS A 319 28.87 -33.23 23.58
N GLU A 320 27.71 -33.81 23.28
CA GLU A 320 26.43 -33.51 23.94
C GLU A 320 26.44 -33.72 25.46
N ASN A 321 27.49 -34.32 26.04
CA ASN A 321 27.57 -34.71 27.46
C ASN A 321 28.55 -33.89 28.34
N VAL A 322 29.12 -32.76 27.87
CA VAL A 322 30.02 -31.94 28.70
C VAL A 322 29.23 -30.80 29.35
N THR A 323 29.21 -30.75 30.68
CA THR A 323 28.50 -29.70 31.45
C THR A 323 29.37 -28.45 31.62
N ASP A 324 28.75 -27.26 31.69
CA ASP A 324 29.46 -25.98 31.71
C ASP A 324 30.48 -25.88 32.88
N ASN A 325 30.19 -26.54 34.02
CA ASN A 325 31.09 -26.61 35.18
C ASN A 325 32.41 -27.36 34.91
N GLU A 326 32.47 -28.26 33.93
CA GLU A 326 33.68 -29.03 33.61
C GLU A 326 34.69 -28.26 32.72
N LEU A 327 34.24 -27.20 32.06
CA LEU A 327 35.07 -26.36 31.18
C LEU A 327 35.52 -25.07 31.86
N MET A 328 34.78 -24.59 32.86
CA MET A 328 35.08 -23.38 33.60
C MET A 328 36.33 -23.57 34.48
N ASN A 329 37.20 -22.56 34.52
CA ASN A 329 38.48 -22.54 35.26
C ASN A 329 39.57 -23.52 34.76
N LYS A 330 39.36 -24.24 33.65
CA LYS A 330 40.44 -25.00 33.00
C LYS A 330 41.38 -24.08 32.23
N LEU A 331 42.67 -24.42 32.19
CA LEU A 331 43.62 -23.71 31.35
C LEU A 331 43.29 -23.95 29.87
N PHE A 332 43.55 -22.95 29.02
CA PHE A 332 43.34 -23.07 27.57
C PHE A 332 44.12 -24.26 26.96
N SER A 333 45.27 -24.61 27.54
CA SER A 333 46.10 -25.77 27.17
C SER A 333 45.46 -27.14 27.46
N GLU A 334 44.40 -27.17 28.27
CA GLU A 334 43.68 -28.39 28.67
C GLU A 334 42.44 -28.66 27.80
N LEU A 335 42.15 -27.77 26.84
CA LEU A 335 41.19 -28.07 25.79
C LEU A 335 41.72 -29.26 24.97
N ASN A 336 40.81 -30.10 24.44
CA ASN A 336 41.09 -31.28 23.60
C ASN A 336 41.74 -30.94 22.23
N LEU A 337 42.77 -30.11 22.24
CA LEU A 337 43.54 -29.65 21.09
C LEU A 337 44.98 -30.15 21.26
N GLU A 338 45.51 -30.78 20.22
CA GLU A 338 46.93 -31.11 20.12
C GLU A 338 47.66 -29.86 19.65
N ILE A 339 48.21 -29.11 20.61
CA ILE A 339 49.08 -27.96 20.36
C ILE A 339 50.48 -28.40 20.76
N SER A 340 51.44 -28.32 19.84
CA SER A 340 52.86 -28.53 20.19
C SER A 340 53.35 -27.35 21.03
N SER A 341 54.39 -27.55 21.85
CA SER A 341 54.98 -26.45 22.64
C SER A 341 55.44 -25.28 21.77
N GLU A 342 56.00 -25.57 20.59
CA GLU A 342 56.46 -24.56 19.63
C GLU A 342 55.31 -23.77 19.00
N GLU A 343 54.19 -24.43 18.66
CA GLU A 343 52.99 -23.76 18.14
C GLU A 343 52.36 -22.87 19.22
N PHE A 344 52.34 -23.33 20.47
CA PHE A 344 51.82 -22.55 21.60
C PHE A 344 52.62 -21.26 21.82
N ASP A 345 53.95 -21.34 21.81
CA ASP A 345 54.82 -20.18 21.99
C ASP A 345 54.65 -19.18 20.84
N THR A 346 54.45 -19.67 19.62
CA THR A 346 54.19 -18.83 18.43
C THR A 346 52.85 -18.08 18.56
N ILE A 347 51.80 -18.80 18.98
CA ILE A 347 50.48 -18.21 19.28
C ILE A 347 50.62 -17.16 20.38
N TRP A 348 51.27 -17.52 21.49
CA TRP A 348 51.41 -16.66 22.67
C TRP A 348 52.21 -15.38 22.37
N ASN A 349 53.29 -15.48 21.59
CA ASN A 349 54.07 -14.33 21.15
C ASN A 349 53.28 -13.41 20.23
N THR A 350 52.48 -13.97 19.30
CA THR A 350 51.59 -13.21 18.41
C THR A 350 50.54 -12.44 19.20
N LEU A 351 49.97 -13.10 20.20
CA LEU A 351 48.95 -12.54 21.08
C LEU A 351 49.52 -11.46 22.03
N ASN A 352 50.72 -11.65 22.58
CA ASN A 352 51.44 -10.63 23.36
C ASN A 352 51.81 -9.40 22.53
N ALA A 353 52.14 -9.59 21.26
CA ALA A 353 52.31 -8.47 20.33
C ALA A 353 51.00 -7.71 20.05
N GLY A 354 49.83 -8.27 20.41
CA GLY A 354 48.51 -7.68 20.18
C GLY A 354 47.99 -7.92 18.77
N LYS A 355 48.55 -8.90 18.05
CA LYS A 355 48.13 -9.29 16.71
C LYS A 355 47.15 -10.47 16.81
N THR A 356 46.15 -10.49 15.94
CA THR A 356 45.23 -11.63 15.81
C THR A 356 45.98 -12.82 15.25
N TRP A 357 45.80 -14.00 15.86
CA TRP A 357 46.32 -15.25 15.34
C TRP A 357 45.18 -16.08 14.74
N SER A 358 45.38 -16.62 13.55
CA SER A 358 44.43 -17.50 12.86
C SER A 358 45.17 -18.72 12.34
N GLY A 359 44.68 -19.91 12.66
CA GLY A 359 45.30 -21.16 12.21
C GLY A 359 44.41 -22.37 12.43
N ASN A 360 44.81 -23.49 11.81
CA ASN A 360 44.13 -24.77 11.96
C ASN A 360 44.79 -25.56 13.08
N ILE A 361 44.02 -25.91 14.11
CA ILE A 361 44.53 -26.70 15.25
C ILE A 361 43.95 -28.12 15.18
N LYS A 362 44.79 -29.14 15.40
CA LYS A 362 44.40 -30.56 15.44
C LYS A 362 43.72 -30.90 16.77
N LYS A 363 42.76 -31.82 16.75
CA LYS A 363 42.07 -32.31 17.97
C LYS A 363 42.85 -33.47 18.61
N ARG A 364 42.92 -33.51 19.94
CA ARG A 364 43.55 -34.61 20.71
C ARG A 364 42.60 -35.82 20.82
N GLY A 365 43.08 -37.02 20.47
CA GLY A 365 42.42 -38.30 20.81
C GLY A 365 41.48 -38.94 19.78
N LEU A 366 41.45 -38.52 18.50
CA LEU A 366 40.66 -39.18 17.44
C LEU A 366 41.49 -39.37 16.16
N LYS A 367 41.70 -40.63 15.77
CA LYS A 367 42.65 -41.12 14.74
C LYS A 367 42.24 -40.92 13.26
N LEU A 368 41.49 -39.89 12.89
CA LEU A 368 41.05 -39.67 11.50
C LEU A 368 41.35 -38.26 10.97
N ASP A 369 41.83 -38.20 9.73
CA ASP A 369 42.39 -37.03 8.99
C ASP A 369 41.42 -35.87 8.71
N ALA A 370 40.16 -35.95 9.15
CA ALA A 370 39.14 -34.91 8.95
C ALA A 370 38.94 -34.00 10.19
N ASN A 371 40.01 -33.61 10.88
CA ASN A 371 39.92 -33.01 12.23
C ASN A 371 40.76 -31.74 12.46
N LEU A 372 40.77 -30.83 11.48
CA LEU A 372 41.29 -29.47 11.68
C LEU A 372 40.16 -28.53 12.11
N VAL A 373 40.39 -27.76 13.17
CA VAL A 373 39.47 -26.68 13.56
C VAL A 373 40.13 -25.35 13.27
N CYS A 374 39.55 -24.59 12.32
CA CYS A 374 39.98 -23.23 12.04
C CYS A 374 39.66 -22.38 13.28
N THR A 375 40.71 -21.96 13.98
CA THR A 375 40.62 -21.23 15.24
C THR A 375 41.23 -19.84 15.03
N THR A 376 40.46 -18.80 15.33
CA THR A 376 40.98 -17.43 15.35
C THR A 376 40.94 -16.90 16.77
N ILE A 377 42.10 -16.47 17.27
CA ILE A 377 42.30 -15.95 18.62
C ILE A 377 42.63 -14.46 18.53
N ILE A 378 41.76 -13.63 19.12
CA ILE A 378 41.88 -12.16 19.08
C ILE A 378 42.26 -11.66 20.48
N PRO A 379 43.40 -10.97 20.64
CA PRO A 379 43.84 -10.43 21.92
C PRO A 379 43.11 -9.13 22.31
N TYR A 380 42.78 -8.97 23.58
CA TYR A 380 42.27 -7.74 24.18
C TYR A 380 43.25 -7.17 25.21
N LYS A 381 43.78 -5.97 24.93
CA LYS A 381 44.73 -5.26 25.79
C LYS A 381 44.02 -4.14 26.56
N ASN A 382 44.46 -3.86 27.79
CA ASN A 382 44.04 -2.64 28.49
C ASN A 382 44.70 -1.38 27.91
N SER A 383 44.25 -0.24 28.44
CA SER A 383 44.84 1.08 28.22
C SER A 383 46.34 1.19 28.54
N LYS A 384 46.95 0.20 29.21
CA LYS A 384 48.39 0.12 29.48
C LYS A 384 49.14 -0.85 28.54
N GLY A 385 48.48 -1.37 27.50
CA GLY A 385 49.07 -2.29 26.52
C GLY A 385 49.26 -3.73 27.03
N ALA A 386 48.87 -4.02 28.27
CA ALA A 386 48.95 -5.35 28.86
C ALA A 386 47.72 -6.18 28.47
N LEU A 387 47.98 -7.42 28.11
CA LEU A 387 47.02 -8.40 27.63
C LEU A 387 46.14 -8.90 28.79
N ILE A 388 44.83 -8.70 28.71
CA ILE A 388 43.91 -9.10 29.79
C ILE A 388 43.11 -10.33 29.39
N GLU A 389 42.63 -10.38 28.14
CA GLU A 389 41.65 -11.37 27.71
C GLU A 389 41.91 -11.78 26.26
N PHE A 390 41.45 -12.97 25.88
CA PHE A 390 41.46 -13.44 24.50
C PHE A 390 40.10 -13.96 24.09
N PHE A 391 39.73 -13.67 22.85
CA PHE A 391 38.53 -14.18 22.19
C PHE A 391 38.90 -15.33 21.29
N VAL A 392 38.25 -16.48 21.43
CA VAL A 392 38.50 -17.64 20.58
C VAL A 392 37.25 -17.93 19.77
N THR A 393 37.37 -17.84 18.44
CA THR A 393 36.32 -18.20 17.49
C THR A 393 36.71 -19.48 16.76
N LYS A 394 35.75 -20.38 16.54
CA LYS A 394 35.96 -21.67 15.85
C LYS A 394 35.01 -21.79 14.67
N ARG A 395 35.54 -22.27 13.54
CA ARG A 395 34.74 -22.64 12.37
C ARG A 395 35.07 -24.08 12.00
N GLN A 396 34.07 -24.96 11.93
CA GLN A 396 34.25 -26.28 11.36
C GLN A 396 34.54 -26.12 9.86
N THR A 397 35.63 -26.71 9.39
CA THR A 397 35.83 -26.95 7.96
C THR A 397 34.83 -28.01 7.53
N VAL A 398 33.94 -27.65 6.60
CA VAL A 398 32.97 -28.56 5.96
C VAL A 398 33.73 -29.61 5.15
#